data_AF-A0A7X8ZR93-F1
#
_entry.id   AF-A0A7X8ZR93-F1
#
_cell.length_a   1.000
_cell.length_b   1.000
_cell.length_c   1.000
_cell.angle_alpha   90.00
_cell.angle_beta   90.00
_cell.angle_gamma   90.00
#
_symmetry.space_group_name_H-M   'P 1'
#
loop_
_entity.id
_entity.type
_entity.pdbx_description
1 polymer ?
#
loop_
_entity_poly.entity_id
_entity_poly.type
_entity_poly.pdbx_seq_one_letter_code
_entity_poly.pdbx_strand_id
1 'polypeptide(L)'
;MNLLQSKTKEVAQSIVPIVIFVGILSMAFVRVDFPIVQRFFIASILVFVGLAIFLWGIDQAMEPIGYQMAHEIATSKGLTKVIVLSFILGYLVTIAEPDILILANQVESASGGSLNANFLVQMISIGVGLMIALGAVRILSGFKYNMMMFAVYAIIFVLGMKVSEEFLAISVDASGATTGALTTPFVLAISVGLSKIKGGKSSEEDSFGMVGAMSAGPIIAVMLISIISGQSHIHGEAEVFTTSNQVLAPFLTGFKEDFLESITALLPITVLFFVYNFVKFKMKRNEIIGVVRGLVYTLIGLTLFLVGANTGFMDMGRVLGTNLANEYLNILPFIGLILGMLVVLAEPAVLVLGQQVEDVTEGNIKNNTLRMTLSIGVGLAVALSMIKIMVPSVRLWFFLLPGFAIAIALSFFVDPIFVGIAFDSGGVASGPMSATFVMAFAQGVADSIPTADVLKDGFGIIAMIAMTPVLSIMILGTINKIQVLRTSSVEATDTEHSELLQLCTADREPDMDLHELIYCVINRGYSDEVIDLARSVGAGGATILRGRDARSGTWLSASLDMEKEKEIIWLIVDSDLTKKVVRTLLDASEKQDSHILSIFALPITRVDGIPTNNLELTEPLMKEKEIEA
;
A
#
# COMPACT_ATOMS: atom_id res chain seq x y z
N MET A 1 -3.76 -5.83 -23.34
CA MET A 1 -3.28 -4.43 -23.27
C MET A 1 -1.77 -4.50 -23.06
N ASN A 2 -0.94 -3.78 -23.82
CA ASN A 2 0.51 -3.80 -23.58
C ASN A 2 0.81 -3.19 -22.19
N LEU A 3 1.81 -3.72 -21.46
CA LEU A 3 2.17 -3.25 -20.11
C LEU A 3 2.36 -1.72 -20.05
N LEU A 4 3.07 -1.17 -21.05
CA LEU A 4 3.25 0.28 -21.20
C LEU A 4 1.92 1.04 -21.34
N GLN A 5 0.95 0.50 -22.09
CA GLN A 5 -0.37 1.14 -22.23
C GLN A 5 -1.15 1.16 -20.90
N SER A 6 -0.99 0.12 -20.06
CA SER A 6 -1.56 0.12 -18.71
C SER A 6 -0.93 1.22 -17.87
N LYS A 7 0.42 1.28 -17.82
CA LYS A 7 1.14 2.30 -17.06
C LYS A 7 0.85 3.72 -17.54
N THR A 8 0.80 3.95 -18.84
CA THR A 8 0.41 5.26 -19.39
C THR A 8 -1.02 5.64 -19.00
N LYS A 9 -1.95 4.69 -18.97
CA LYS A 9 -3.33 4.93 -18.53
C LYS A 9 -3.40 5.23 -17.04
N GLU A 10 -2.68 4.48 -16.21
CA GLU A 10 -2.55 4.72 -14.76
C GLU A 10 -2.05 6.15 -14.50
N VAL A 11 -0.92 6.52 -15.13
CA VAL A 11 -0.31 7.85 -15.00
C VAL A 11 -1.22 8.97 -15.53
N ALA A 12 -2.00 8.72 -16.60
CA ALA A 12 -2.96 9.68 -17.12
C ALA A 12 -4.09 9.95 -16.12
N GLN A 13 -4.60 8.89 -15.49
CA GLN A 13 -5.62 8.99 -14.44
C GLN A 13 -5.10 9.73 -13.21
N SER A 14 -3.78 9.73 -12.98
CA SER A 14 -3.13 10.47 -11.90
C SER A 14 -2.95 11.95 -12.21
N ILE A 15 -2.26 12.28 -13.30
CA ILE A 15 -1.76 13.65 -13.51
C ILE A 15 -2.85 14.55 -14.10
N VAL A 16 -3.67 14.03 -15.00
CA VAL A 16 -4.65 14.86 -15.74
C VAL A 16 -5.65 15.57 -14.82
N PRO A 17 -6.26 14.93 -13.79
CA PRO A 17 -7.17 15.62 -12.87
C PRO A 17 -6.50 16.77 -12.12
N ILE A 18 -5.25 16.58 -11.69
CA ILE A 18 -4.49 17.62 -10.98
C ILE A 18 -4.17 18.77 -11.94
N VAL A 19 -3.72 18.48 -13.17
CA VAL A 19 -3.41 19.50 -14.17
C VAL A 19 -4.64 20.32 -14.56
N ILE A 20 -5.80 19.68 -14.71
CA ILE A 20 -7.06 20.38 -14.98
C ILE A 20 -7.42 21.27 -13.80
N PHE A 21 -7.36 20.75 -12.57
CA PHE A 21 -7.69 21.50 -11.37
C PHE A 21 -6.80 22.73 -11.18
N VAL A 22 -5.49 22.55 -11.30
CA VAL A 22 -4.48 23.62 -11.24
C VAL A 22 -4.68 24.63 -12.37
N GLY A 23 -4.96 24.16 -13.59
CA GLY A 23 -5.32 25.01 -14.72
C GLY A 23 -6.53 25.89 -14.43
N ILE A 24 -7.60 25.32 -13.88
CA ILE A 24 -8.80 26.07 -13.48
C ILE A 24 -8.47 27.10 -12.40
N LEU A 25 -7.75 26.73 -11.35
CA LEU A 25 -7.35 27.68 -10.30
C LEU A 25 -6.54 28.85 -10.87
N SER A 26 -5.60 28.56 -11.77
CA SER A 26 -4.73 29.55 -12.41
C SER A 26 -5.42 30.49 -13.40
N MET A 27 -6.60 30.12 -13.89
CA MET A 27 -7.37 30.96 -14.82
C MET A 27 -8.54 31.67 -14.14
N ALA A 28 -9.16 31.03 -13.15
CA ALA A 28 -10.37 31.52 -12.52
C ALA A 28 -10.12 32.34 -11.24
N PHE A 29 -9.09 32.01 -10.47
CA PHE A 29 -8.86 32.61 -9.15
C PHE A 29 -7.57 33.42 -9.08
N VAL A 30 -6.47 32.95 -9.66
CA VAL A 30 -5.16 33.61 -9.52
C VAL A 30 -4.69 34.17 -10.86
N ARG A 31 -4.19 35.41 -10.89
CA ARG A 31 -3.47 35.94 -12.06
C ARG A 31 -2.02 35.46 -12.04
N VAL A 32 -1.78 34.31 -12.65
CA VAL A 32 -0.42 33.76 -12.79
C VAL A 32 0.26 34.34 -14.02
N ASP A 33 1.54 34.70 -13.90
CA ASP A 33 2.35 35.16 -15.02
C ASP A 33 2.38 34.12 -16.14
N PHE A 34 2.16 34.58 -17.38
CA PHE A 34 2.04 33.70 -18.54
C PHE A 34 3.23 32.73 -18.72
N PRO A 35 4.51 33.13 -18.49
CA PRO A 35 5.63 32.19 -18.54
C PRO A 35 5.52 31.02 -17.56
N ILE A 36 4.98 31.23 -16.35
CA ILE A 36 4.82 30.19 -15.32
C ILE A 36 3.74 29.21 -15.74
N VAL A 37 2.63 29.71 -16.28
CA VAL A 37 1.56 28.85 -16.83
C VAL A 37 2.10 27.99 -17.97
N GLN A 38 2.92 28.56 -18.87
CA GLN A 38 3.55 27.79 -19.95
C GLN A 38 4.50 26.72 -19.41
N ARG A 39 5.33 27.05 -18.41
CA ARG A 39 6.19 26.07 -17.74
C ARG A 39 5.37 24.96 -17.12
N PHE A 40 4.28 25.28 -16.42
CA PHE A 40 3.41 24.29 -15.80
C PHE A 40 2.87 23.27 -16.82
N PHE A 41 2.42 23.71 -18.00
CA PHE A 41 1.92 22.78 -19.02
C PHE A 41 3.05 21.95 -19.67
N ILE A 42 4.22 22.54 -19.93
CA ILE A 42 5.39 21.80 -20.44
C ILE A 42 5.84 20.76 -19.40
N ALA A 43 5.93 21.17 -18.14
CA ALA A 43 6.22 20.30 -17.01
C ALA A 43 5.19 19.19 -16.85
N SER A 44 3.90 19.49 -17.02
CA SER A 44 2.82 18.48 -17.00
C SER A 44 3.05 17.37 -18.01
N ILE A 45 3.51 17.72 -19.23
CA ILE A 45 3.87 16.74 -20.25
C ILE A 45 5.13 15.96 -19.85
N LEU A 46 6.15 16.63 -19.32
CA LEU A 46 7.40 15.99 -18.88
C LEU A 46 7.18 15.03 -17.71
N VAL A 47 6.42 15.42 -16.69
CA VAL A 47 6.04 14.57 -15.56
C VAL A 47 5.20 13.39 -16.04
N PHE A 48 4.24 13.61 -16.95
CA PHE A 48 3.44 12.53 -17.51
C PHE A 48 4.29 11.48 -18.26
N VAL A 49 5.14 11.93 -19.18
CA VAL A 49 6.02 11.04 -19.95
C VAL A 49 7.07 10.40 -19.04
N GLY A 50 7.68 11.20 -18.17
CA GLY A 50 8.71 10.79 -17.23
C GLY A 50 8.22 9.70 -16.28
N LEU A 51 7.10 9.93 -15.58
CA LEU A 51 6.52 8.97 -14.64
C LEU A 51 6.09 7.67 -15.34
N ALA A 52 5.52 7.75 -16.55
CA ALA A 52 5.14 6.55 -17.31
C ALA A 52 6.35 5.70 -17.72
N ILE A 53 7.43 6.31 -18.21
CA ILE A 53 8.66 5.60 -18.56
C ILE A 53 9.36 5.08 -17.30
N PHE A 54 9.37 5.86 -16.22
CA PHE A 54 9.99 5.53 -14.94
C PHE A 54 9.35 4.29 -14.30
N LEU A 55 8.02 4.29 -14.14
CA LEU A 55 7.28 3.16 -13.57
C LEU A 55 7.47 1.90 -14.42
N TRP A 56 7.45 2.04 -15.74
CA TRP A 56 7.72 0.91 -16.62
C TRP A 56 9.17 0.40 -16.52
N GLY A 57 10.14 1.29 -16.32
CA GLY A 57 11.53 0.91 -16.05
C GLY A 57 11.69 0.15 -14.73
N ILE A 58 11.00 0.59 -13.68
CA ILE A 58 10.97 -0.06 -12.36
C ILE A 58 10.47 -1.49 -12.47
N ASP A 59 9.34 -1.74 -13.13
CA ASP A 59 8.80 -3.10 -13.32
C ASP A 59 9.82 -4.01 -14.03
N GLN A 60 10.61 -3.48 -14.96
CA GLN A 60 11.58 -4.26 -15.74
C GLN A 60 12.92 -4.49 -15.01
N ALA A 61 13.29 -3.62 -14.06
CA ALA A 61 14.56 -3.69 -13.36
C ALA A 61 14.40 -3.96 -11.86
N MET A 62 13.72 -3.07 -11.14
CA MET A 62 13.68 -3.07 -9.67
C MET A 62 12.89 -4.26 -9.11
N GLU A 63 11.79 -4.65 -9.73
CA GLU A 63 11.01 -5.82 -9.28
C GLU A 63 11.84 -7.13 -9.37
N PRO A 64 12.50 -7.47 -10.50
CA PRO A 64 13.42 -8.60 -10.57
C PRO A 64 14.59 -8.52 -9.57
N ILE A 65 15.18 -7.33 -9.39
CA ILE A 65 16.26 -7.12 -8.42
C ILE A 65 15.75 -7.42 -7.01
N GLY A 66 14.60 -6.87 -6.64
CA GLY A 66 13.96 -7.05 -5.33
C GLY A 66 13.66 -8.50 -5.02
N TYR A 67 13.08 -9.24 -5.98
CA TYR A 67 12.77 -10.66 -5.81
C TYR A 67 14.02 -11.51 -5.52
N GLN A 68 15.09 -11.32 -6.30
CA GLN A 68 16.35 -12.06 -6.11
C GLN A 68 17.02 -11.72 -4.77
N MET A 69 17.00 -10.44 -4.40
CA MET A 69 17.53 -9.97 -3.12
C MET A 69 16.73 -10.53 -1.93
N ALA A 70 15.41 -10.51 -2.01
CA ALA A 70 14.52 -11.08 -0.99
C ALA A 70 14.79 -12.57 -0.78
N HIS A 71 14.98 -13.32 -1.87
CA HIS A 71 15.32 -14.74 -1.82
C HIS A 71 16.67 -14.99 -1.12
N GLU A 72 17.69 -14.17 -1.40
CA GLU A 72 19.00 -14.29 -0.72
C GLU A 72 18.94 -13.91 0.77
N ILE A 73 18.12 -12.93 1.16
CA ILE A 73 17.88 -12.61 2.58
C ILE A 73 17.23 -13.80 3.27
N ALA A 74 16.12 -14.31 2.73
CA ALA A 74 15.31 -15.33 3.38
C ALA A 74 15.98 -16.71 3.44
N THR A 75 16.80 -17.06 2.45
CA THR A 75 17.58 -18.31 2.45
C THR A 75 18.88 -18.22 3.27
N SER A 76 19.19 -17.05 3.83
CA SER A 76 20.39 -16.87 4.65
C SER A 76 20.25 -17.56 6.01
N LYS A 77 21.14 -18.53 6.29
CA LYS A 77 21.14 -19.31 7.54
C LYS A 77 21.53 -18.53 8.82
N GLY A 78 21.97 -17.28 8.70
CA GLY A 78 22.51 -16.51 9.83
C GLY A 78 21.75 -15.21 10.05
N LEU A 79 21.28 -14.98 11.28
CA LEU A 79 20.56 -13.76 11.69
C LEU A 79 21.34 -12.48 11.36
N THR A 80 22.65 -12.47 11.61
CA THR A 80 23.52 -11.33 11.27
C THR A 80 23.51 -11.02 9.78
N LYS A 81 23.48 -12.05 8.94
CA LYS A 81 23.46 -11.87 7.48
C LYS A 81 22.12 -11.32 7.01
N VAL A 82 21.01 -11.78 7.60
CA VAL A 82 19.69 -11.21 7.36
C VAL A 82 19.68 -9.72 7.73
N ILE A 83 20.11 -9.38 8.94
CA ILE A 83 20.13 -7.99 9.43
C ILE A 83 20.98 -7.10 8.52
N VAL A 84 22.21 -7.50 8.20
CA VAL A 84 23.13 -6.70 7.37
C VAL A 84 22.60 -6.54 5.96
N LEU A 85 22.07 -7.59 5.33
CA LEU A 85 21.53 -7.51 3.98
C LEU A 85 20.25 -6.67 3.93
N SER A 86 19.32 -6.89 4.84
CA SER A 86 18.09 -6.09 4.95
C SER A 86 18.41 -4.62 5.20
N PHE A 87 19.39 -4.32 6.06
CA PHE A 87 19.86 -2.97 6.29
C PHE A 87 20.43 -2.31 5.04
N ILE A 88 21.39 -2.98 4.37
CA ILE A 88 22.04 -2.45 3.16
C ILE A 88 21.00 -2.22 2.05
N LEU A 89 20.08 -3.17 1.84
CA LEU A 89 19.05 -3.05 0.82
C LEU A 89 18.09 -1.90 1.12
N GLY A 90 17.64 -1.80 2.37
CA GLY A 90 16.81 -0.68 2.82
C GLY A 90 17.50 0.67 2.64
N TYR A 91 18.76 0.77 3.05
CA TYR A 91 19.56 1.98 2.89
C TYR A 91 19.71 2.39 1.41
N LEU A 92 20.07 1.45 0.53
CA LEU A 92 20.33 1.76 -0.87
C LEU A 92 19.06 2.05 -1.68
N VAL A 93 17.95 1.38 -1.37
CA VAL A 93 16.67 1.65 -2.05
C VAL A 93 16.16 3.04 -1.67
N THR A 94 16.31 3.47 -0.41
CA THR A 94 15.91 4.81 0.01
C THR A 94 16.77 5.92 -0.59
N ILE A 95 18.07 5.70 -0.79
CA ILE A 95 18.92 6.66 -1.54
C ILE A 95 18.43 6.81 -2.99
N ALA A 96 17.92 5.72 -3.57
CA ALA A 96 17.40 5.72 -4.93
C ALA A 96 15.99 6.32 -5.04
N GLU A 97 15.36 6.69 -3.91
CA GLU A 97 13.99 7.24 -3.89
C GLU A 97 13.98 8.74 -4.24
N PRO A 98 13.37 9.15 -5.36
CA PRO A 98 13.30 10.56 -5.74
C PRO A 98 12.54 11.45 -4.75
N ASP A 99 11.51 10.93 -4.09
CA ASP A 99 10.67 11.74 -3.21
C ASP A 99 11.46 12.25 -1.98
N ILE A 100 12.43 11.47 -1.51
CA ILE A 100 13.34 11.87 -0.43
C ILE A 100 14.32 12.95 -0.88
N LEU A 101 14.78 12.87 -2.11
CA LEU A 101 15.64 13.88 -2.71
C LEU A 101 14.91 15.22 -2.87
N ILE A 102 13.68 15.16 -3.38
CA ILE A 102 12.78 16.32 -3.50
C ILE A 102 12.55 16.96 -2.13
N LEU A 103 12.20 16.15 -1.11
CA LEU A 103 12.01 16.65 0.25
C LEU A 103 13.29 17.29 0.79
N ALA A 104 14.44 16.63 0.62
CA ALA A 104 15.70 17.10 1.16
C ALA A 104 16.12 18.44 0.54
N ASN A 105 15.96 18.60 -0.78
CA ASN A 105 16.21 19.86 -1.47
C ASN A 105 15.24 20.97 -1.02
N GLN A 106 13.96 20.63 -0.76
CA GLN A 106 13.01 21.59 -0.20
C GLN A 106 13.35 22.02 1.23
N VAL A 107 13.82 21.09 2.07
CA VAL A 107 14.28 21.39 3.44
C VAL A 107 15.54 22.25 3.42
N GLU A 108 16.50 21.94 2.53
CA GLU A 108 17.73 22.76 2.38
C GLU A 108 17.38 24.19 1.95
N SER A 109 16.51 24.34 0.95
CA SER A 109 16.06 25.65 0.46
C SER A 109 15.30 26.45 1.53
N ALA A 110 14.37 25.80 2.23
CA ALA A 110 13.58 26.43 3.29
C ALA A 110 14.40 26.74 4.56
N SER A 111 15.51 26.04 4.77
CA SER A 111 16.43 26.26 5.89
C SER A 111 17.57 27.23 5.59
N GLY A 112 17.59 27.85 4.40
CA GLY A 112 18.68 28.72 3.96
C GLY A 112 20.03 28.00 3.92
N GLY A 113 20.05 26.70 3.62
CA GLY A 113 21.25 25.87 3.57
C GLY A 113 21.76 25.34 4.91
N SER A 114 21.06 25.61 6.03
CA SER A 114 21.47 25.14 7.36
C SER A 114 21.39 23.61 7.49
N LEU A 115 20.41 22.99 6.82
CA LEU A 115 20.29 21.55 6.70
C LEU A 115 20.63 21.10 5.28
N ASN A 116 21.78 20.47 5.10
CA ASN A 116 22.20 19.97 3.79
C ASN A 116 21.34 18.79 3.31
N ALA A 117 20.89 18.81 2.05
CA ALA A 117 20.03 17.78 1.49
C ALA A 117 20.70 16.40 1.48
N ASN A 118 21.94 16.29 1.00
CA ASN A 118 22.66 15.02 0.95
C ASN A 118 22.83 14.38 2.34
N PHE A 119 23.10 15.18 3.35
CA PHE A 119 23.18 14.71 4.73
C PHE A 119 21.82 14.16 5.22
N LEU A 120 20.73 14.89 4.93
CA LEU A 120 19.38 14.46 5.29
C LEU A 120 19.00 13.14 4.59
N VAL A 121 19.26 13.01 3.29
CA VAL A 121 19.03 11.78 2.51
C VAL A 121 19.75 10.59 3.13
N GLN A 122 21.03 10.73 3.49
CA GLN A 122 21.80 9.64 4.10
C GLN A 122 21.23 9.22 5.45
N MET A 123 20.87 10.19 6.30
CA MET A 123 20.36 9.89 7.62
C MET A 123 18.98 9.25 7.60
N ILE A 124 18.08 9.74 6.75
CA ILE A 124 16.79 9.09 6.48
C ILE A 124 17.03 7.65 6.02
N SER A 125 17.93 7.45 5.06
CA SER A 125 18.26 6.13 4.52
C SER A 125 18.80 5.18 5.58
N ILE A 126 19.61 5.66 6.54
CA ILE A 126 20.07 4.85 7.69
C ILE A 126 18.88 4.43 8.55
N GLY A 127 17.98 5.36 8.85
CA GLY A 127 16.75 5.09 9.61
C GLY A 127 15.89 4.02 8.96
N VAL A 128 15.65 4.13 7.65
CA VAL A 128 14.91 3.13 6.87
C VAL A 128 15.61 1.77 6.90
N GLY A 129 16.92 1.73 6.63
CA GLY A 129 17.69 0.48 6.67
C GLY A 129 17.58 -0.24 8.00
N LEU A 130 17.68 0.48 9.12
CA LEU A 130 17.53 -0.09 10.46
C LEU A 130 16.12 -0.66 10.67
N MET A 131 15.08 0.06 10.26
CA MET A 131 13.70 -0.41 10.41
C MET A 131 13.34 -1.57 9.49
N ILE A 132 13.88 -1.63 8.27
CA ILE A 132 13.73 -2.80 7.39
C ILE A 132 14.43 -4.01 7.98
N ALA A 133 15.62 -3.85 8.56
CA ALA A 133 16.31 -4.93 9.25
C ALA A 133 15.51 -5.45 10.46
N LEU A 134 14.93 -4.55 11.26
CA LEU A 134 14.04 -4.92 12.37
C LEU A 134 12.77 -5.62 11.87
N GLY A 135 12.15 -5.12 10.80
CA GLY A 135 10.97 -5.73 10.17
C GLY A 135 11.25 -7.13 9.61
N ALA A 136 12.40 -7.33 8.98
CA ALA A 136 12.84 -8.64 8.51
C ALA A 136 13.04 -9.64 9.65
N VAL A 137 13.68 -9.20 10.75
CA VAL A 137 13.82 -10.02 11.97
C VAL A 137 12.44 -10.35 12.56
N ARG A 138 11.53 -9.37 12.65
CA ARG A 138 10.16 -9.56 13.15
C ARG A 138 9.41 -10.63 12.37
N ILE A 139 9.46 -10.57 11.03
CA ILE A 139 8.83 -11.57 10.18
C ILE A 139 9.38 -12.95 10.52
N LEU A 140 10.71 -13.13 10.47
CA LEU A 140 11.34 -14.44 10.68
C LEU A 140 11.18 -14.98 12.10
N SER A 141 11.09 -14.12 13.12
CA SER A 141 10.94 -14.51 14.53
C SER A 141 9.47 -14.72 14.94
N GLY A 142 8.49 -14.30 14.13
CA GLY A 142 7.07 -14.37 14.47
C GLY A 142 6.62 -13.38 15.56
N PHE A 143 7.33 -12.26 15.73
CA PHE A 143 6.92 -11.24 16.68
C PHE A 143 5.69 -10.46 16.16
N LYS A 144 4.74 -10.17 17.04
CA LYS A 144 3.48 -9.51 16.66
C LYS A 144 3.73 -8.08 16.17
N TYR A 145 3.15 -7.74 15.02
CA TYR A 145 3.39 -6.45 14.37
C TYR A 145 2.88 -5.26 15.20
N ASN A 146 1.70 -5.37 15.82
CA ASN A 146 1.14 -4.32 16.67
C ASN A 146 2.04 -3.94 17.86
N MET A 147 2.69 -4.92 18.50
CA MET A 147 3.62 -4.69 19.61
C MET A 147 4.89 -3.96 19.14
N MET A 148 5.38 -4.30 17.95
CA MET A 148 6.52 -3.61 17.34
C MET A 148 6.17 -2.13 17.09
N MET A 149 5.02 -1.87 16.46
CA MET A 149 4.60 -0.50 16.17
C MET A 149 4.31 0.29 17.45
N PHE A 150 3.72 -0.32 18.48
CA PHE A 150 3.56 0.32 19.79
C PHE A 150 4.90 0.78 20.37
N ALA A 151 5.91 -0.09 20.37
CA ALA A 151 7.24 0.25 20.90
C ALA A 151 7.91 1.37 20.08
N VAL A 152 7.82 1.29 18.74
CA VAL A 152 8.39 2.28 17.82
C VAL A 152 7.73 3.65 17.99
N TYR A 153 6.39 3.72 18.00
CA TYR A 153 5.68 4.99 18.20
C TYR A 153 5.81 5.53 19.62
N ALA A 154 6.00 4.67 20.63
CA ALA A 154 6.36 5.12 21.98
C ALA A 154 7.74 5.79 22.00
N ILE A 155 8.73 5.25 21.28
CA ILE A 155 10.04 5.89 21.11
C ILE A 155 9.89 7.23 20.40
N ILE A 156 9.15 7.29 19.28
CA ILE A 156 8.87 8.53 18.54
C ILE A 156 8.21 9.56 19.45
N PHE A 157 7.25 9.17 20.29
CA PHE A 157 6.62 10.07 21.24
C PHE A 157 7.64 10.66 22.22
N VAL A 158 8.50 9.81 22.82
CA VAL A 158 9.52 10.26 23.77
C VAL A 158 10.55 11.19 23.12
N LEU A 159 10.99 10.89 21.90
CA LEU A 159 11.90 11.75 21.14
C LEU A 159 11.21 13.06 20.75
N GLY A 160 9.96 12.99 20.29
CA GLY A 160 9.17 14.11 19.86
C GLY A 160 8.92 15.17 20.94
N MET A 161 8.86 14.77 22.22
CA MET A 161 8.81 15.72 23.34
C MET A 161 10.08 16.56 23.51
N LYS A 162 11.20 16.15 22.90
CA LYS A 162 12.52 16.80 23.03
C LYS A 162 12.93 17.58 21.79
N VAL A 163 12.20 17.46 20.70
CA VAL A 163 12.53 18.02 19.38
C VAL A 163 11.66 19.24 19.11
N SER A 164 12.17 20.18 18.31
CA SER A 164 11.43 21.38 17.93
C SER A 164 10.30 21.10 16.94
N GLU A 165 9.41 22.07 16.72
CA GLU A 165 8.26 21.90 15.83
C GLU A 165 8.68 21.77 14.35
N GLU A 166 9.77 22.42 13.95
CA GLU A 166 10.34 22.35 12.61
C GLU A 166 10.91 20.95 12.34
N PHE A 167 11.74 20.42 13.24
CA PHE A 167 12.30 19.07 13.09
C PHE A 167 11.24 17.99 13.22
N LEU A 168 10.19 18.20 14.03
CA LEU A 168 9.03 17.31 14.04
C LEU A 168 8.38 17.27 12.66
N ALA A 169 8.05 18.43 12.08
CA ALA A 169 7.41 18.53 10.78
C ALA A 169 8.24 17.85 9.68
N ILE A 170 9.54 18.14 9.63
CA ILE A 170 10.48 17.52 8.67
C ILE A 170 10.58 16.00 8.89
N SER A 171 10.67 15.54 10.14
CA SER A 171 10.84 14.12 10.45
C SER A 171 9.66 13.27 10.00
N VAL A 172 8.44 13.76 10.16
CA VAL A 172 7.24 13.02 9.79
C VAL A 172 6.89 13.20 8.31
N ASP A 173 7.25 14.32 7.68
CA ASP A 173 7.20 14.43 6.21
C ASP A 173 8.21 13.50 5.54
N ALA A 174 9.41 13.32 6.13
CA ALA A 174 10.40 12.36 5.66
C ALA A 174 9.88 10.93 5.66
N SER A 175 9.07 10.55 6.65
CA SER A 175 8.38 9.25 6.67
C SER A 175 7.53 9.05 5.42
N GLY A 176 6.65 10.00 5.09
CA GLY A 176 5.76 9.87 3.94
C GLY A 176 6.47 9.98 2.59
N ALA A 177 7.63 10.64 2.53
CA ALA A 177 8.44 10.70 1.32
C ALA A 177 9.25 9.40 1.05
N THR A 178 9.38 8.48 2.02
CA THR A 178 10.15 7.23 1.80
C THR A 178 9.39 6.14 1.07
N THR A 179 8.11 6.35 0.81
CA THR A 179 7.18 5.32 0.31
C THR A 179 6.73 5.62 -1.12
N GLY A 180 7.61 6.27 -1.88
CA GLY A 180 7.39 6.58 -3.27
C GLY A 180 7.40 5.36 -4.19
N ALA A 181 7.34 5.66 -5.49
CA ALA A 181 7.07 4.71 -6.55
C ALA A 181 8.14 3.61 -6.72
N LEU A 182 9.34 3.81 -6.17
CA LEU A 182 10.44 2.84 -6.26
C LEU A 182 10.53 1.96 -5.00
N THR A 183 10.51 2.57 -3.82
CA THR A 183 10.78 1.87 -2.56
C THR A 183 9.64 0.96 -2.14
N THR A 184 8.39 1.40 -2.30
CA THR A 184 7.21 0.65 -1.83
C THR A 184 7.08 -0.74 -2.51
N PRO A 185 7.08 -0.85 -3.85
CA PRO A 185 7.00 -2.17 -4.50
C PRO A 185 8.18 -3.08 -4.13
N PHE A 186 9.37 -2.51 -3.98
CA PHE A 186 10.57 -3.25 -3.63
C PHE A 186 10.51 -3.83 -2.22
N VAL A 187 10.09 -3.04 -1.24
CA VAL A 187 9.97 -3.45 0.16
C VAL A 187 8.81 -4.44 0.35
N LEU A 188 7.70 -4.25 -0.34
CA LEU A 188 6.61 -5.23 -0.39
C LEU A 188 7.09 -6.57 -0.97
N ALA A 189 7.89 -6.56 -2.04
CA ALA A 189 8.46 -7.77 -2.61
C ALA A 189 9.37 -8.50 -1.60
N ILE A 190 10.16 -7.76 -0.81
CA ILE A 190 10.95 -8.32 0.29
C ILE A 190 10.04 -8.94 1.36
N SER A 191 9.01 -8.22 1.80
CA SER A 191 8.05 -8.68 2.82
C SER A 191 7.36 -9.98 2.41
N VAL A 192 6.77 -10.01 1.22
CA VAL A 192 6.10 -11.18 0.64
C VAL A 192 7.10 -12.33 0.44
N GLY A 193 8.32 -12.04 -0.04
CA GLY A 193 9.37 -13.04 -0.23
C GLY A 193 9.79 -13.71 1.08
N LEU A 194 10.01 -12.93 2.14
CA LEU A 194 10.34 -13.45 3.48
C LEU A 194 9.18 -14.25 4.07
N SER A 195 7.94 -13.75 3.95
CA SER A 195 6.75 -14.42 4.48
C SER A 195 6.54 -15.80 3.83
N LYS A 196 6.62 -15.87 2.50
CA LYS A 196 6.46 -17.14 1.76
C LYS A 196 7.51 -18.19 2.16
N ILE A 197 8.73 -17.76 2.44
CA ILE A 197 9.83 -18.67 2.81
C ILE A 197 9.72 -19.11 4.27
N LYS A 198 9.25 -18.24 5.18
CA LYS A 198 8.93 -18.62 6.55
C LYS A 198 7.81 -19.66 6.59
N GLY A 199 6.76 -19.46 5.79
CA GLY A 199 5.58 -20.32 5.75
C GLY A 199 4.77 -20.33 7.06
N GLY A 200 3.70 -21.12 7.08
CA GLY A 200 2.82 -21.29 8.24
C GLY A 200 1.56 -20.41 8.21
N LYS A 201 0.73 -20.55 9.25
CA LYS A 201 -0.61 -19.94 9.33
C LYS A 201 -0.62 -18.40 9.33
N SER A 202 0.51 -17.75 9.64
CA SER A 202 0.64 -16.29 9.67
C SER A 202 1.20 -15.69 8.37
N SER A 203 1.34 -16.47 7.29
CA SER A 203 2.01 -15.99 6.07
C SER A 203 1.28 -14.80 5.42
N GLU A 204 -0.05 -14.75 5.47
CA GLU A 204 -0.81 -13.62 4.95
C GLU A 204 -0.62 -12.35 5.80
N GLU A 205 -0.68 -12.47 7.13
CA GLU A 205 -0.38 -11.38 8.07
C GLU A 205 1.05 -10.85 7.87
N ASP A 206 2.02 -11.76 7.77
CA ASP A 206 3.43 -11.42 7.67
C ASP A 206 3.82 -10.81 6.32
N SER A 207 2.93 -10.84 5.33
CA SER A 207 3.14 -10.20 4.03
C SER A 207 3.04 -8.68 4.11
N PHE A 208 2.37 -8.13 5.13
CA PHE A 208 2.15 -6.70 5.33
C PHE A 208 2.88 -6.15 6.57
N GLY A 209 2.96 -4.83 6.66
CA GLY A 209 3.54 -4.09 7.78
C GLY A 209 5.01 -3.70 7.61
N MET A 210 5.73 -4.24 6.61
CA MET A 210 7.12 -3.86 6.39
C MET A 210 7.25 -2.41 5.90
N VAL A 211 6.33 -1.96 5.05
CA VAL A 211 6.32 -0.57 4.54
C VAL A 211 6.05 0.40 5.69
N GLY A 212 5.03 0.12 6.52
CA GLY A 212 4.74 0.92 7.70
C GLY A 212 5.85 0.93 8.73
N ALA A 213 6.55 -0.19 8.92
CA ALA A 213 7.72 -0.27 9.79
C ALA A 213 8.86 0.62 9.29
N MET A 214 9.19 0.56 7.98
CA MET A 214 10.28 1.36 7.43
C MET A 214 10.03 2.86 7.51
N SER A 215 8.77 3.31 7.35
CA SER A 215 8.37 4.71 7.42
C SER A 215 8.62 5.34 8.81
N ALA A 216 8.66 4.54 9.87
CA ALA A 216 9.04 5.04 11.20
C ALA A 216 10.54 5.36 11.33
N GLY A 217 11.38 4.78 10.47
CA GLY A 217 12.84 4.95 10.47
C GLY A 217 13.28 6.40 10.24
N PRO A 218 12.80 7.07 9.18
CA PRO A 218 13.04 8.50 8.93
C PRO A 218 12.67 9.39 10.11
N ILE A 219 11.53 9.13 10.76
CA ILE A 219 11.06 9.91 11.91
C ILE A 219 12.09 9.86 13.03
N ILE A 220 12.49 8.65 13.41
CA ILE A 220 13.48 8.42 14.46
C ILE A 220 14.83 9.03 14.05
N ALA A 221 15.27 8.83 12.81
CA ALA A 221 16.56 9.32 12.34
C ALA A 221 16.65 10.86 12.41
N VAL A 222 15.66 11.57 11.87
CA VAL A 222 15.64 13.05 11.86
C VAL A 222 15.51 13.61 13.27
N MET A 223 14.68 13.01 14.13
CA MET A 223 14.57 13.42 15.54
C MET A 223 15.87 13.21 16.31
N LEU A 224 16.56 12.09 16.10
CA LEU A 224 17.85 11.82 16.73
C LEU A 224 18.92 12.80 16.27
N ILE A 225 18.95 13.17 14.98
CA ILE A 225 19.86 14.20 14.48
C ILE A 225 19.65 15.50 15.23
N SER A 226 18.41 15.98 15.34
CA SER A 226 18.10 17.25 16.05
C SER A 226 18.61 17.21 17.50
N ILE A 227 18.40 16.10 18.19
CA ILE A 227 18.85 15.93 19.59
C ILE A 227 20.38 15.88 19.66
N ILE A 228 21.05 15.20 18.73
CA ILE A 228 22.51 15.04 18.73
C ILE A 228 23.22 16.33 18.29
N SER A 229 22.68 17.02 17.29
CA SER A 229 23.23 18.28 16.77
C SER A 229 22.96 19.46 17.71
N GLY A 230 21.97 19.32 18.61
CA GLY A 230 21.53 20.40 19.50
C GLY A 230 20.84 21.55 18.76
N GLN A 231 20.52 21.37 17.47
CA GLN A 231 19.79 22.36 16.69
C GLN A 231 18.31 22.30 17.08
N SER A 232 17.85 23.33 17.77
CA SER A 232 16.45 23.45 18.23
C SER A 232 15.66 24.52 17.49
N HIS A 233 16.33 25.45 16.79
CA HIS A 233 15.67 26.43 15.93
C HIS A 233 16.53 26.65 14.69
N ILE A 234 15.96 26.36 13.53
CA ILE A 234 16.60 26.63 12.25
C ILE A 234 16.25 28.08 11.90
N HIS A 235 17.19 28.99 12.11
CA HIS A 235 17.08 30.39 11.70
C HIS A 235 17.70 30.56 10.31
N GLY A 236 17.06 29.99 9.29
CA GLY A 236 17.35 30.29 7.90
C GLY A 236 16.30 31.23 7.36
N GLU A 237 16.69 32.34 6.74
CA GLU A 237 15.77 33.01 5.82
C GLU A 237 15.65 32.13 4.58
N ALA A 238 14.44 31.68 4.27
CA ALA A 238 14.19 30.92 3.06
C ALA A 238 14.70 31.71 1.85
N GLU A 239 15.34 31.02 0.90
CA GLU A 239 15.78 31.69 -0.33
C GLU A 239 14.57 32.36 -1.01
N VAL A 240 14.69 33.64 -1.32
CA VAL A 240 13.61 34.40 -1.97
C VAL A 240 13.27 33.71 -3.27
N PHE A 241 12.02 33.24 -3.39
CA PHE A 241 11.55 32.61 -4.61
C PHE A 241 11.51 33.62 -5.76
N THR A 242 12.53 33.60 -6.62
CA THR A 242 12.59 34.46 -7.80
C THR A 242 12.00 33.74 -9.01
N THR A 243 10.92 34.28 -9.57
CA THR A 243 10.36 33.78 -10.82
C THR A 243 11.25 34.21 -11.99
N SER A 244 11.88 33.24 -12.66
CA SER A 244 12.54 33.54 -13.95
C SER A 244 11.48 33.83 -15.01
N ASN A 245 11.72 34.79 -15.91
CA ASN A 245 10.82 35.08 -17.04
C ASN A 245 10.99 34.13 -18.23
N GLN A 246 11.95 33.21 -18.20
CA GLN A 246 12.31 32.37 -19.35
C GLN A 246 11.56 31.03 -19.33
N VAL A 247 10.90 30.65 -20.42
CA VAL A 247 10.10 29.41 -20.41
C VAL A 247 10.97 28.15 -20.52
N LEU A 248 11.84 28.05 -21.55
CA LEU A 248 12.59 26.80 -21.83
C LEU A 248 13.94 26.68 -21.09
N ALA A 249 14.59 27.79 -20.75
CA ALA A 249 15.94 27.74 -20.19
C ALA A 249 16.04 26.96 -18.86
N PRO A 250 15.10 27.09 -17.91
CA PRO A 250 15.15 26.32 -16.65
C PRO A 250 15.09 24.81 -16.87
N PHE A 251 14.34 24.35 -17.88
CA PHE A 251 14.29 22.92 -18.22
C PHE A 251 15.62 22.39 -18.73
N LEU A 252 16.35 23.19 -19.53
CA LEU A 252 17.65 22.77 -20.08
C LEU A 252 18.74 22.72 -19.01
N THR A 253 18.74 23.69 -18.08
CA THR A 253 19.67 23.70 -16.96
C THR A 253 19.36 22.58 -15.98
N GLY A 254 18.08 22.44 -15.60
CA GLY A 254 17.61 21.38 -14.70
C GLY A 254 17.90 20.00 -15.26
N PHE A 255 17.72 19.78 -16.58
CA PHE A 255 18.00 18.47 -17.19
C PHE A 255 19.40 17.93 -16.91
N LYS A 256 20.43 18.79 -16.95
CA LYS A 256 21.80 18.34 -16.68
C LYS A 256 21.99 17.95 -15.21
N GLU A 257 21.46 18.75 -14.31
CA GLU A 257 21.59 18.56 -12.86
C GLU A 257 20.81 17.33 -12.42
N ASP A 258 19.52 17.27 -12.75
CA ASP A 258 18.61 16.16 -12.42
C ASP A 258 19.08 14.83 -13.05
N PHE A 259 19.73 14.86 -14.22
CA PHE A 259 20.30 13.65 -14.85
C PHE A 259 21.48 13.09 -14.05
N LEU A 260 22.39 13.96 -13.60
CA LEU A 260 23.53 13.54 -12.77
C LEU A 260 23.05 13.04 -11.41
N GLU A 261 22.08 13.73 -10.81
CA GLU A 261 21.45 13.35 -9.54
C GLU A 261 20.79 11.97 -9.66
N SER A 262 20.03 11.75 -10.75
CA SER A 262 19.41 10.45 -11.07
C SER A 262 20.43 9.33 -11.25
N ILE A 263 21.58 9.60 -11.88
CA ILE A 263 22.68 8.63 -11.95
C ILE A 263 23.18 8.30 -10.55
N THR A 264 23.47 9.32 -9.73
CA THR A 264 24.02 9.11 -8.39
C THR A 264 23.04 8.38 -7.46
N ALA A 265 21.74 8.59 -7.64
CA ALA A 265 20.69 7.92 -6.88
C ALA A 265 20.56 6.43 -7.27
N LEU A 266 20.60 6.10 -8.56
CA LEU A 266 20.42 4.71 -9.04
C LEU A 266 21.71 3.87 -9.01
N LEU A 267 22.88 4.51 -9.03
CA LEU A 267 24.17 3.82 -9.09
C LEU A 267 24.39 2.83 -7.93
N PRO A 268 24.14 3.16 -6.65
CA PRO A 268 24.47 2.29 -5.53
C PRO A 268 23.72 0.95 -5.57
N ILE A 269 22.40 0.98 -5.83
CA ILE A 269 21.59 -0.24 -5.95
C ILE A 269 21.94 -1.04 -7.21
N THR A 270 22.25 -0.34 -8.31
CA THR A 270 22.69 -0.97 -9.56
C THR A 270 24.00 -1.73 -9.37
N VAL A 271 24.98 -1.10 -8.71
CA VAL A 271 26.28 -1.72 -8.40
C VAL A 271 26.09 -2.94 -7.51
N LEU A 272 25.28 -2.84 -6.45
CA LEU A 272 25.00 -3.98 -5.58
C LEU A 272 24.43 -5.16 -6.37
N PHE A 273 23.44 -4.90 -7.22
CA PHE A 273 22.83 -5.93 -8.06
C PHE A 273 23.87 -6.61 -8.96
N PHE A 274 24.70 -5.87 -9.69
CA PHE A 274 25.68 -6.48 -10.58
C PHE A 274 26.77 -7.27 -9.84
N VAL A 275 27.18 -6.82 -8.66
CA VAL A 275 28.10 -7.56 -7.78
C VAL A 275 27.48 -8.90 -7.38
N TYR A 276 26.23 -8.89 -6.89
CA TYR A 276 25.54 -10.13 -6.49
C TYR A 276 25.19 -11.03 -7.67
N ASN A 277 24.83 -10.46 -8.82
CA ASN A 277 24.56 -11.24 -10.00
C ASN A 277 25.81 -11.97 -10.49
N PHE A 278 26.98 -11.31 -10.43
CA PHE A 278 28.26 -11.92 -10.79
C PHE A 278 28.69 -13.03 -9.82
N VAL A 279 28.50 -12.83 -8.51
CA VAL A 279 28.97 -13.78 -7.49
C VAL A 279 27.97 -14.92 -7.24
N LYS A 280 26.67 -14.62 -7.23
CA LYS A 280 25.60 -15.45 -6.65
C LYS A 280 24.46 -15.75 -7.61
N PHE A 281 23.72 -14.75 -8.10
CA PHE A 281 22.45 -14.99 -8.81
C PHE A 281 22.65 -15.67 -10.16
N LYS A 282 23.70 -15.31 -10.90
CA LYS A 282 24.05 -15.88 -12.21
C LYS A 282 22.84 -15.93 -13.15
N MET A 283 22.12 -14.83 -13.26
CA MET A 283 20.90 -14.73 -14.05
C MET A 283 21.16 -14.99 -15.54
N LYS A 284 20.12 -15.48 -16.24
CA LYS A 284 20.22 -15.72 -17.68
C LYS A 284 20.43 -14.40 -18.41
N ARG A 285 21.17 -14.44 -19.54
CA ARG A 285 21.48 -13.25 -20.35
C ARG A 285 20.24 -12.42 -20.73
N ASN A 286 19.12 -13.09 -21.03
CA ASN A 286 17.86 -12.42 -21.39
C ASN A 286 17.28 -11.60 -20.22
N GLU A 287 17.38 -12.12 -18.99
CA GLU A 287 16.90 -11.44 -17.79
C GLU A 287 17.80 -10.24 -17.46
N ILE A 288 19.12 -10.39 -17.59
CA ILE A 288 20.07 -9.29 -17.41
C ILE A 288 19.83 -8.17 -18.43
N ILE A 289 19.57 -8.49 -19.70
CA ILE A 289 19.22 -7.50 -20.71
C ILE A 289 17.91 -6.78 -20.35
N GLY A 290 16.93 -7.50 -19.81
CA GLY A 290 15.70 -6.94 -19.26
C GLY A 290 15.98 -5.90 -18.17
N VAL A 291 16.80 -6.26 -17.17
CA VAL A 291 17.17 -5.37 -16.07
C VAL A 291 17.96 -4.16 -16.56
N VAL A 292 18.97 -4.32 -17.43
CA VAL A 292 19.74 -3.20 -17.98
C VAL A 292 18.84 -2.24 -18.75
N ARG A 293 17.94 -2.76 -19.58
CA ARG A 293 16.97 -1.94 -20.31
C ARG A 293 16.03 -1.21 -19.34
N GLY A 294 15.55 -1.90 -18.30
CA GLY A 294 14.74 -1.30 -17.25
C GLY A 294 15.47 -0.15 -16.55
N LEU A 295 16.73 -0.34 -16.16
CA LEU A 295 17.56 0.70 -15.53
C LEU A 295 17.73 1.94 -16.41
N VAL A 296 17.92 1.76 -17.73
CA VAL A 296 17.99 2.87 -18.68
C VAL A 296 16.66 3.63 -18.74
N TYR A 297 15.52 2.94 -18.78
CA TYR A 297 14.22 3.59 -18.74
C TYR A 297 13.95 4.27 -17.40
N THR A 298 14.31 3.65 -16.27
CA THR A 298 14.22 4.28 -14.95
C THR A 298 15.02 5.57 -14.92
N LEU A 299 16.27 5.57 -15.41
CA LEU A 299 17.10 6.77 -15.45
C LEU A 299 16.48 7.90 -16.29
N ILE A 300 16.04 7.59 -17.51
CA ILE A 300 15.43 8.57 -18.42
C ILE A 300 14.12 9.10 -17.82
N GLY A 301 13.25 8.21 -17.35
CA GLY A 301 11.96 8.57 -16.77
C GLY A 301 12.10 9.41 -15.51
N LEU A 302 13.00 9.02 -14.61
CA LEU A 302 13.31 9.75 -13.37
C LEU A 302 13.81 11.17 -13.66
N THR A 303 14.73 11.31 -14.62
CA THR A 303 15.26 12.62 -15.02
C THR A 303 14.12 13.52 -15.55
N LEU A 304 13.30 13.02 -16.46
CA LEU A 304 12.18 13.80 -17.02
C LEU A 304 11.14 14.17 -15.95
N PHE A 305 10.88 13.24 -15.02
CA PHE A 305 10.00 13.46 -13.88
C PHE A 305 10.53 14.57 -12.96
N LEU A 306 11.79 14.48 -12.51
CA LEU A 306 12.43 15.46 -11.62
C LEU A 306 12.48 16.85 -12.28
N VAL A 307 12.90 16.92 -13.55
CA VAL A 307 12.93 18.18 -14.31
C VAL A 307 11.55 18.82 -14.34
N GLY A 308 10.51 18.07 -14.70
CA GLY A 308 9.14 18.59 -14.76
C GLY A 308 8.60 18.97 -13.37
N ALA A 309 8.90 18.18 -12.34
CA ALA A 309 8.47 18.45 -10.98
C ALA A 309 9.10 19.74 -10.43
N ASN A 310 10.44 19.82 -10.49
CA ASN A 310 11.24 20.92 -9.95
C ASN A 310 10.95 22.25 -10.65
N THR A 311 10.94 22.26 -11.99
CA THR A 311 10.87 23.51 -12.77
C THR A 311 9.46 23.98 -13.12
N GLY A 312 8.42 23.21 -12.78
CA GLY A 312 7.05 23.54 -13.15
C GLY A 312 6.02 23.28 -12.05
N PHE A 313 5.91 22.05 -11.53
CA PHE A 313 4.89 21.75 -10.52
C PHE A 313 5.16 22.45 -9.19
N MET A 314 6.40 22.44 -8.70
CA MET A 314 6.74 23.10 -7.44
C MET A 314 6.60 24.62 -7.55
N ASP A 315 7.11 25.22 -8.62
CA ASP A 315 6.95 26.65 -8.93
C ASP A 315 5.47 27.04 -8.94
N MET A 316 4.64 26.27 -9.67
CA MET A 316 3.21 26.52 -9.76
C MET A 316 2.50 26.35 -8.41
N GLY A 317 2.89 25.32 -7.65
CA GLY A 317 2.39 25.07 -6.29
C GLY A 317 2.61 26.27 -5.39
N ARG A 318 3.85 26.76 -5.29
CA ARG A 318 4.20 27.94 -4.49
C ARG A 318 3.42 29.17 -4.93
N VAL A 319 3.43 29.49 -6.23
CA VAL A 319 2.73 30.67 -6.77
C VAL A 319 1.23 30.62 -6.48
N LEU A 320 0.57 29.46 -6.67
CA LEU A 320 -0.85 29.33 -6.35
C LEU A 320 -1.10 29.46 -4.86
N GLY A 321 -0.27 28.83 -4.02
CA GLY A 321 -0.38 28.92 -2.56
C GLY A 321 -0.28 30.36 -2.08
N THR A 322 0.75 31.08 -2.54
CA THR A 322 1.01 32.48 -2.18
C THR A 322 -0.16 33.39 -2.56
N ASN A 323 -0.63 33.31 -3.80
CA ASN A 323 -1.69 34.19 -4.29
C ASN A 323 -3.07 33.84 -3.70
N LEU A 324 -3.39 32.56 -3.52
CA LEU A 324 -4.65 32.15 -2.90
C LEU A 324 -4.71 32.54 -1.42
N ALA A 325 -3.59 32.47 -0.69
CA ALA A 325 -3.51 32.95 0.68
C ALA A 325 -3.75 34.47 0.78
N ASN A 326 -3.23 35.24 -0.18
CA ASN A 326 -3.38 36.69 -0.22
C ASN A 326 -4.79 37.15 -0.60
N GLU A 327 -5.41 36.53 -1.61
CA GLU A 327 -6.67 37.00 -2.18
C GLU A 327 -7.90 36.21 -1.69
N TYR A 328 -7.74 34.94 -1.30
CA TYR A 328 -8.84 34.00 -1.07
C TYR A 328 -8.68 33.17 0.22
N LEU A 329 -8.14 33.77 1.28
CA LEU A 329 -7.84 33.11 2.56
C LEU A 329 -8.99 32.25 3.13
N ASN A 330 -10.24 32.71 3.01
CA ASN A 330 -11.42 32.00 3.54
C ASN A 330 -11.79 30.72 2.76
N ILE A 331 -11.42 30.63 1.49
CA ILE A 331 -11.75 29.48 0.62
C ILE A 331 -10.61 28.45 0.66
N LEU A 332 -9.45 28.82 1.21
CA LEU A 332 -8.25 28.00 1.22
C LEU A 332 -8.43 26.60 1.81
N PRO A 333 -9.13 26.39 2.95
CA PRO A 333 -9.40 25.03 3.45
C PRO A 333 -10.26 24.19 2.50
N PHE A 334 -11.18 24.81 1.76
CA PHE A 334 -12.01 24.12 0.76
C PHE A 334 -11.20 23.75 -0.49
N ILE A 335 -10.29 24.62 -0.93
CA ILE A 335 -9.33 24.29 -2.00
C ILE A 335 -8.43 23.15 -1.56
N GLY A 336 -7.92 23.19 -0.32
CA GLY A 336 -7.14 22.12 0.29
C GLY A 336 -7.92 20.79 0.34
N LEU A 337 -9.21 20.83 0.68
CA LEU A 337 -10.08 19.65 0.67
C LEU A 337 -10.10 18.98 -0.71
N ILE A 338 -10.40 19.76 -1.76
CA ILE A 338 -10.48 19.24 -3.13
C ILE A 338 -9.10 18.74 -3.58
N LEU A 339 -8.05 19.52 -3.31
CA LEU A 339 -6.68 19.15 -3.70
C LEU A 339 -6.27 17.81 -3.06
N GLY A 340 -6.48 17.65 -1.74
CA GLY A 340 -6.17 16.40 -1.04
C GLY A 340 -6.99 15.22 -1.55
N MET A 341 -8.29 15.42 -1.83
CA MET A 341 -9.12 14.38 -2.44
C MET A 341 -8.59 13.95 -3.81
N LEU A 342 -8.25 14.91 -4.67
CA LEU A 342 -7.76 14.66 -6.02
C LEU A 342 -6.42 13.94 -6.01
N VAL A 343 -5.49 14.33 -5.13
CA VAL A 343 -4.17 13.72 -5.02
C VAL A 343 -4.25 12.25 -4.68
N VAL A 344 -5.12 11.85 -3.74
CA VAL A 344 -5.31 10.43 -3.39
C VAL A 344 -6.05 9.66 -4.47
N LEU A 345 -7.08 10.25 -5.09
CA LEU A 345 -7.78 9.57 -6.20
C LEU A 345 -6.87 9.34 -7.40
N ALA A 346 -5.92 10.27 -7.59
CA ALA A 346 -4.89 10.23 -8.60
C ALA A 346 -3.74 9.27 -8.26
N GLU A 347 -3.49 8.93 -7.00
CA GLU A 347 -2.31 8.15 -6.62
C GLU A 347 -2.39 6.68 -7.10
N PRO A 348 -1.50 6.22 -8.01
CA PRO A 348 -1.51 4.83 -8.50
C PRO A 348 -1.29 3.81 -7.38
N ALA A 349 -0.44 4.14 -6.41
CA ALA A 349 -0.09 3.22 -5.34
C ALA A 349 -1.31 2.91 -4.45
N VAL A 350 -2.20 3.89 -4.25
CA VAL A 350 -3.47 3.71 -3.52
C VAL A 350 -4.42 2.77 -4.26
N LEU A 351 -4.44 2.81 -5.61
CA LEU A 351 -5.24 1.88 -6.41
C LEU A 351 -4.73 0.44 -6.29
N VAL A 352 -3.41 0.25 -6.36
CA VAL A 352 -2.78 -1.08 -6.23
C VAL A 352 -3.01 -1.65 -4.84
N LEU A 353 -2.82 -0.82 -3.81
CA LEU A 353 -3.14 -1.18 -2.43
C LEU A 353 -4.60 -1.61 -2.29
N GLY A 354 -5.55 -0.85 -2.85
CA GLY A 354 -6.96 -1.21 -2.77
C GLY A 354 -7.29 -2.55 -3.42
N GLN A 355 -6.60 -2.92 -4.50
CA GLN A 355 -6.68 -4.27 -5.08
C GLN A 355 -6.12 -5.33 -4.13
N GLN A 356 -4.95 -5.09 -3.54
CA GLN A 356 -4.34 -6.03 -2.58
C GLN A 356 -5.21 -6.21 -1.33
N VAL A 357 -5.80 -5.14 -0.81
CA VAL A 357 -6.72 -5.19 0.32
C VAL A 357 -7.99 -5.94 -0.08
N GLU A 358 -8.55 -5.69 -1.26
CA GLU A 358 -9.72 -6.44 -1.75
C GLU A 358 -9.42 -7.94 -1.89
N ASP A 359 -8.24 -8.30 -2.42
CA ASP A 359 -7.82 -9.69 -2.57
C ASP A 359 -7.62 -10.42 -1.23
N VAL A 360 -7.01 -9.73 -0.24
CA VAL A 360 -6.70 -10.27 1.09
C VAL A 360 -7.90 -10.24 2.02
N THR A 361 -8.81 -9.28 1.85
CA THR A 361 -10.08 -9.22 2.59
C THR A 361 -11.18 -10.04 1.93
N GLU A 362 -10.84 -10.80 0.87
CA GLU A 362 -11.75 -11.69 0.15
C GLU A 362 -12.98 -10.96 -0.41
N GLY A 363 -12.78 -9.72 -0.88
CA GLY A 363 -13.83 -8.85 -1.39
C GLY A 363 -14.68 -8.16 -0.33
N ASN A 364 -14.44 -8.40 0.97
CA ASN A 364 -15.16 -7.72 2.04
C ASN A 364 -14.94 -6.20 1.98
N ILE A 365 -13.77 -5.73 1.56
CA ILE A 365 -13.51 -4.30 1.35
C ILE A 365 -13.23 -4.08 -0.13
N LYS A 366 -14.23 -3.52 -0.82
CA LYS A 366 -14.09 -3.12 -2.22
C LYS A 366 -13.05 -2.01 -2.37
N ASN A 367 -12.20 -2.12 -3.38
CA ASN A 367 -11.21 -1.11 -3.72
C ASN A 367 -11.82 0.30 -3.86
N ASN A 368 -13.00 0.43 -4.47
CA ASN A 368 -13.64 1.74 -4.63
C ASN A 368 -14.08 2.37 -3.29
N THR A 369 -14.56 1.56 -2.35
CA THR A 369 -14.91 1.99 -1.00
C THR A 369 -13.65 2.50 -0.28
N LEU A 370 -12.57 1.71 -0.31
CA LEU A 370 -11.30 2.09 0.28
C LEU A 370 -10.79 3.41 -0.31
N ARG A 371 -10.74 3.53 -1.65
CA ARG A 371 -10.28 4.73 -2.35
C ARG A 371 -11.08 5.97 -1.97
N MET A 372 -12.41 5.86 -1.90
CA MET A 372 -13.26 6.98 -1.51
C MET A 372 -13.05 7.39 -0.05
N THR A 373 -12.97 6.42 0.86
CA THR A 373 -12.69 6.68 2.29
C THR A 373 -11.34 7.36 2.48
N LEU A 374 -10.30 6.87 1.82
CA LEU A 374 -8.96 7.45 1.87
C LEU A 374 -8.95 8.87 1.28
N SER A 375 -9.60 9.08 0.13
CA SER A 375 -9.68 10.39 -0.52
C SER A 375 -10.37 11.43 0.36
N ILE A 376 -11.52 11.10 0.96
CA ILE A 376 -12.22 11.99 1.89
C ILE A 376 -11.34 12.32 3.10
N GLY A 377 -10.72 11.29 3.69
CA GLY A 377 -9.84 11.46 4.84
C GLY A 377 -8.68 12.40 4.54
N VAL A 378 -7.96 12.15 3.45
CA VAL A 378 -6.80 12.98 3.08
C VAL A 378 -7.22 14.38 2.63
N GLY A 379 -8.35 14.54 1.95
CA GLY A 379 -8.96 15.84 1.70
C GLY A 379 -9.14 16.63 3.00
N LEU A 380 -9.75 16.02 4.02
CA LEU A 380 -9.90 16.64 5.33
C LEU A 380 -8.54 16.94 5.99
N ALA A 381 -7.55 16.07 5.82
CA ALA A 381 -6.20 16.28 6.36
C ALA A 381 -5.51 17.50 5.73
N VAL A 382 -5.60 17.67 4.41
CA VAL A 382 -5.06 18.83 3.69
C VAL A 382 -5.84 20.10 4.05
N ALA A 383 -7.17 20.03 4.18
CA ALA A 383 -7.99 21.14 4.64
C ALA A 383 -7.62 21.60 6.06
N LEU A 384 -7.44 20.65 6.99
CA LEU A 384 -6.97 20.92 8.35
C LEU A 384 -5.54 21.47 8.37
N SER A 385 -4.70 21.04 7.42
CA SER A 385 -3.35 21.60 7.26
C SER A 385 -3.39 23.06 6.80
N MET A 386 -4.34 23.45 5.95
CA MET A 386 -4.55 24.86 5.63
C MET A 386 -4.97 25.66 6.86
N ILE A 387 -5.87 25.11 7.68
CA ILE A 387 -6.28 25.74 8.95
C ILE A 387 -5.09 25.86 9.92
N LYS A 388 -4.22 24.84 10.01
CA LYS A 388 -2.98 24.88 10.80
C LYS A 388 -2.12 26.08 10.40
N ILE A 389 -1.88 26.27 9.09
CA ILE A 389 -1.05 27.39 8.61
C ILE A 389 -1.74 28.75 8.87
N MET A 390 -3.07 28.80 8.75
CA MET A 390 -3.84 30.03 8.95
C MET A 390 -3.97 30.44 10.43
N VAL A 391 -3.92 29.50 11.37
CA VAL A 391 -4.21 29.74 12.79
C VAL A 391 -2.97 29.46 13.64
N PRO A 392 -2.28 30.49 14.16
CA PRO A 392 -0.99 30.33 14.85
C PRO A 392 -1.02 29.46 16.11
N SER A 393 -2.19 29.30 16.73
CA SER A 393 -2.36 28.47 17.92
C SER A 393 -2.45 26.97 17.61
N VAL A 394 -2.69 26.59 16.35
CA VAL A 394 -2.88 25.20 15.93
C VAL A 394 -1.53 24.60 15.53
N ARG A 395 -1.07 23.63 16.32
CA ARG A 395 0.22 22.96 16.11
C ARG A 395 0.05 21.59 15.47
N LEU A 396 1.08 21.12 14.77
CA LEU A 396 1.09 19.80 14.13
C LEU A 396 0.79 18.64 15.12
N TRP A 397 1.33 18.73 16.35
CA TRP A 397 1.10 17.76 17.41
C TRP A 397 -0.38 17.54 17.76
N PHE A 398 -1.24 18.55 17.59
CA PHE A 398 -2.67 18.43 17.91
C PHE A 398 -3.39 17.43 17.02
N PHE A 399 -2.82 17.11 15.86
CA PHE A 399 -3.37 16.13 14.94
C PHE A 399 -2.61 14.81 14.99
N LEU A 400 -1.28 14.85 14.91
CA LEU A 400 -0.47 13.63 14.82
C LEU A 400 -0.57 12.75 16.08
N LEU A 401 -0.51 13.35 17.27
CA LEU A 401 -0.53 12.57 18.50
C LEU A 401 -1.88 11.89 18.73
N PRO A 402 -3.04 12.60 18.69
CA PRO A 402 -4.32 11.91 18.78
C PRO A 402 -4.54 10.89 17.66
N GLY A 403 -4.16 11.22 16.43
CA GLY A 403 -4.32 10.33 15.28
C GLY A 403 -3.58 8.99 15.45
N PHE A 404 -2.27 9.04 15.72
CA PHE A 404 -1.48 7.84 15.94
C PHE A 404 -1.80 7.14 17.27
N ALA A 405 -2.14 7.87 18.33
CA ALA A 405 -2.55 7.25 19.59
C ALA A 405 -3.84 6.44 19.43
N ILE A 406 -4.84 6.97 18.71
CA ILE A 406 -6.06 6.25 18.39
C ILE A 406 -5.74 5.05 17.50
N ALA A 407 -4.94 5.22 16.44
CA ALA A 407 -4.57 4.11 15.55
C ALA A 407 -3.87 2.96 16.30
N ILE A 408 -2.91 3.30 17.19
CA ILE A 408 -2.21 2.32 18.02
C ILE A 408 -3.16 1.65 19.01
N ALA A 409 -4.06 2.40 19.65
CA ALA A 409 -5.06 1.82 20.55
C ALA A 409 -5.98 0.83 19.79
N LEU A 410 -6.49 1.22 18.62
CA LEU A 410 -7.31 0.38 17.75
C LEU A 410 -6.55 -0.87 17.26
N SER A 411 -5.23 -0.80 17.08
CA SER A 411 -4.42 -1.93 16.65
C SER A 411 -4.44 -3.15 17.59
N PHE A 412 -4.86 -2.96 18.85
CA PHE A 412 -5.06 -4.07 19.79
C PHE A 412 -6.46 -4.70 19.69
N PHE A 413 -7.40 -4.03 19.03
CA PHE A 413 -8.77 -4.49 18.87
C PHE A 413 -9.02 -5.09 17.49
N VAL A 414 -8.37 -4.60 16.43
CA VAL A 414 -8.56 -5.06 15.05
C VAL A 414 -7.65 -6.26 14.73
N ASP A 415 -8.03 -7.06 13.73
CA ASP A 415 -7.24 -8.23 13.32
C ASP A 415 -5.87 -7.81 12.72
N PRO A 416 -4.80 -8.60 12.94
CA PRO A 416 -3.44 -8.19 12.61
C PRO A 416 -3.20 -7.83 11.14
N ILE A 417 -3.92 -8.47 10.21
CA ILE A 417 -3.85 -8.16 8.77
C ILE A 417 -4.24 -6.70 8.51
N PHE A 418 -5.30 -6.21 9.13
CA PHE A 418 -5.72 -4.80 9.03
C PHE A 418 -4.70 -3.85 9.64
N VAL A 419 -4.02 -4.25 10.71
CA VAL A 419 -2.95 -3.44 11.32
C VAL A 419 -1.80 -3.29 10.33
N GLY A 420 -1.35 -4.39 9.72
CA GLY A 420 -0.32 -4.38 8.67
C GLY A 420 -0.69 -3.47 7.50
N ILE A 421 -1.88 -3.69 6.94
CA ILE A 421 -2.42 -2.89 5.83
C ILE A 421 -2.51 -1.42 6.22
N ALA A 422 -3.06 -1.07 7.38
CA ALA A 422 -3.28 0.31 7.78
C ALA A 422 -1.97 1.11 7.82
N PHE A 423 -0.93 0.56 8.45
CA PHE A 423 0.37 1.23 8.55
C PHE A 423 1.12 1.27 7.21
N ASP A 424 1.01 0.24 6.37
CA ASP A 424 1.55 0.27 5.00
C ASP A 424 0.83 1.36 4.17
N SER A 425 -0.49 1.48 4.34
CA SER A 425 -1.34 2.42 3.59
C SER A 425 -1.02 3.88 3.90
N GLY A 426 -0.60 4.17 5.13
CA GLY A 426 -0.16 5.52 5.50
C GLY A 426 1.02 5.99 4.66
N GLY A 427 1.98 5.11 4.39
CA GLY A 427 3.07 5.40 3.48
C GLY A 427 2.63 5.47 2.01
N VAL A 428 1.77 4.55 1.58
CA VAL A 428 1.37 4.44 0.17
C VAL A 428 0.58 5.67 -0.34
N ALA A 429 -0.15 6.37 0.53
CA ALA A 429 -0.98 7.50 0.12
C ALA A 429 -0.20 8.80 -0.17
N SER A 430 1.04 8.92 0.31
CA SER A 430 1.86 10.13 0.21
C SER A 430 2.84 10.07 -0.97
N GLY A 431 2.32 9.83 -2.18
CA GLY A 431 3.15 9.68 -3.37
C GLY A 431 3.77 10.98 -3.92
N PRO A 432 4.41 10.90 -5.10
CA PRO A 432 5.25 11.97 -5.64
C PRO A 432 4.54 13.31 -5.83
N MET A 433 3.23 13.29 -6.09
CA MET A 433 2.43 14.51 -6.25
C MET A 433 2.22 15.26 -4.92
N SER A 434 2.21 14.55 -3.80
CA SER A 434 2.13 15.16 -2.46
C SER A 434 3.44 15.87 -2.12
N ALA A 435 4.57 15.20 -2.38
CA ALA A 435 5.91 15.74 -2.14
C ALA A 435 6.27 16.93 -3.04
N THR A 436 5.80 16.93 -4.28
CA THR A 436 6.09 17.98 -5.25
C THR A 436 5.11 19.14 -5.17
N PHE A 437 3.81 18.90 -5.42
CA PHE A 437 2.84 19.98 -5.57
C PHE A 437 2.19 20.39 -4.25
N VAL A 438 1.70 19.45 -3.44
CA VAL A 438 0.95 19.76 -2.20
C VAL A 438 1.84 20.43 -1.16
N MET A 439 3.07 19.93 -0.99
CA MET A 439 4.06 20.54 -0.10
C MET A 439 4.45 21.94 -0.58
N ALA A 440 4.81 22.11 -1.86
CA ALA A 440 5.14 23.41 -2.42
C ALA A 440 3.99 24.42 -2.31
N PHE A 441 2.74 23.95 -2.49
CA PHE A 441 1.53 24.73 -2.27
C PHE A 441 1.40 25.19 -0.81
N ALA A 442 1.58 24.28 0.16
CA ALA A 442 1.54 24.62 1.58
C ALA A 442 2.66 25.59 1.98
N GLN A 443 3.86 25.42 1.44
CA GLN A 443 4.97 26.37 1.62
C GLN A 443 4.62 27.76 1.09
N GLY A 444 4.04 27.86 -0.12
CA GLY A 444 3.60 29.13 -0.68
C GLY A 444 2.50 29.81 0.15
N VAL A 445 1.57 29.04 0.71
CA VAL A 445 0.56 29.54 1.66
C VAL A 445 1.23 30.08 2.93
N ALA A 446 2.17 29.33 3.52
CA ALA A 446 2.85 29.73 4.74
C ALA A 446 3.68 31.01 4.55
N ASP A 447 4.36 31.14 3.41
CA ASP A 447 5.16 32.32 3.07
C ASP A 447 4.33 33.61 2.97
N SER A 448 3.07 33.51 2.54
CA SER A 448 2.15 34.67 2.46
C SER A 448 1.54 35.09 3.79
N ILE A 449 1.47 34.20 4.79
CA ILE A 449 0.78 34.48 6.05
C ILE A 449 1.79 35.04 7.06
N PRO A 450 1.65 36.30 7.51
CA PRO A 450 2.69 36.96 8.33
C PRO A 450 2.99 36.28 9.67
N THR A 451 2.06 35.45 10.16
CA THR A 451 2.17 34.73 11.42
C THR A 451 2.66 33.29 11.26
N ALA A 452 2.86 32.82 10.03
CA ALA A 452 3.29 31.46 9.72
C ALA A 452 4.77 31.43 9.36
N ASP A 453 5.41 30.30 9.65
CA ASP A 453 6.79 30.02 9.27
C ASP A 453 6.83 28.84 8.27
N VAL A 454 7.65 28.93 7.22
CA VAL A 454 7.66 27.93 6.16
C VAL A 454 8.13 26.56 6.68
N LEU A 455 9.14 26.51 7.55
CA LEU A 455 9.69 25.26 8.10
C LEU A 455 8.75 24.63 9.12
N LYS A 456 8.13 25.45 9.97
CA LYS A 456 7.24 24.98 11.03
C LYS A 456 5.83 24.67 10.52
N ASP A 457 5.26 25.57 9.72
CA ASP A 457 3.86 25.55 9.31
C ASP A 457 3.67 24.95 7.92
N GLY A 458 4.55 25.27 6.97
CA GLY A 458 4.52 24.75 5.60
C GLY A 458 4.84 23.25 5.49
N PHE A 459 5.72 22.72 6.35
CA PHE A 459 5.95 21.27 6.50
C PHE A 459 4.96 20.62 7.48
N GLY A 460 4.88 19.30 7.47
CA GLY A 460 3.97 18.49 8.26
C GLY A 460 2.65 18.17 7.53
N ILE A 461 2.49 18.65 6.29
CA ILE A 461 1.30 18.33 5.50
C ILE A 461 1.35 16.88 4.98
N ILE A 462 2.54 16.38 4.63
CA ILE A 462 2.70 14.98 4.23
C ILE A 462 2.45 14.07 5.43
N ALA A 463 2.89 14.47 6.62
CA ALA A 463 2.57 13.77 7.85
C ALA A 463 1.06 13.60 8.08
N MET A 464 0.28 14.66 7.81
CA MET A 464 -1.18 14.62 7.90
C MET A 464 -1.77 13.69 6.85
N ILE A 465 -1.29 13.77 5.60
CA ILE A 465 -1.69 12.89 4.50
C ILE A 465 -1.39 11.42 4.83
N ALA A 466 -0.25 11.12 5.46
CA ALA A 466 0.17 9.76 5.78
C ALA A 466 -0.55 9.17 7.00
N MET A 467 -0.84 9.98 8.02
CA MET A 467 -1.52 9.53 9.23
C MET A 467 -3.00 9.16 8.97
N THR A 468 -3.67 9.89 8.08
CA THR A 468 -5.10 9.69 7.84
C THR A 468 -5.46 8.31 7.29
N PRO A 469 -4.79 7.74 6.27
CA PRO A 469 -5.03 6.36 5.82
C PRO A 469 -4.90 5.32 6.93
N VAL A 470 -3.89 5.46 7.80
CA VAL A 470 -3.71 4.57 8.95
C VAL A 470 -4.96 4.60 9.83
N LEU A 471 -5.42 5.80 10.18
CA LEU A 471 -6.60 5.97 11.02
C LEU A 471 -7.88 5.47 10.32
N SER A 472 -8.07 5.82 9.05
CA SER A 472 -9.24 5.42 8.26
C SER A 472 -9.38 3.90 8.15
N ILE A 473 -8.29 3.18 7.89
CA ILE A 473 -8.32 1.72 7.77
C ILE A 473 -8.48 1.06 9.14
N MET A 474 -7.87 1.60 10.19
CA MET A 474 -8.10 1.12 11.56
C MET A 474 -9.57 1.24 11.99
N ILE A 475 -10.22 2.37 11.66
CA ILE A 475 -11.65 2.57 11.90
C ILE A 475 -12.47 1.56 11.09
N LEU A 476 -12.16 1.38 9.80
CA LEU A 476 -12.86 0.44 8.93
C LEU A 476 -12.72 -1.01 9.42
N GLY A 477 -11.51 -1.43 9.81
CA GLY A 477 -11.26 -2.74 10.39
C GLY A 477 -11.99 -2.95 11.72
N THR A 478 -12.10 -1.90 12.55
CA THR A 478 -12.90 -1.95 13.78
C THR A 478 -14.38 -2.14 13.49
N ILE A 479 -14.93 -1.40 12.51
CA ILE A 479 -16.32 -1.54 12.06
C ILE A 479 -16.56 -2.97 11.55
N ASN A 480 -15.66 -3.48 10.71
CA ASN A 480 -15.75 -4.84 10.18
C ASN A 480 -15.78 -5.88 11.31
N LYS A 481 -14.88 -5.78 12.29
CA LYS A 481 -14.85 -6.71 13.44
C LYS A 481 -16.12 -6.67 14.27
N ILE A 482 -16.66 -5.47 14.53
CA ILE A 482 -17.94 -5.31 15.26
C ILE A 482 -19.08 -5.98 14.48
N GLN A 483 -19.11 -5.85 13.15
CA GLN A 483 -20.13 -6.50 12.33
C GLN A 483 -20.01 -8.02 12.38
N VAL A 484 -18.80 -8.57 12.26
CA VAL A 484 -18.56 -10.03 12.35
C VAL A 484 -19.08 -10.58 13.68
N LEU A 485 -18.74 -9.94 14.80
CA LEU A 485 -19.21 -10.36 16.13
C LEU A 485 -20.74 -10.33 16.27
N ARG A 486 -21.41 -9.33 15.67
CA ARG A 486 -22.87 -9.23 15.69
C ARG A 486 -23.54 -10.31 14.85
N THR A 487 -23.02 -10.62 13.66
CA THR A 487 -23.59 -11.67 12.80
C THR A 487 -23.46 -13.05 13.46
N SER A 488 -22.29 -13.37 14.03
CA SER A 488 -22.08 -14.66 14.75
C SER A 488 -23.01 -14.82 15.95
N SER A 489 -23.38 -13.73 16.63
CA SER A 489 -24.32 -13.78 17.76
C SER A 489 -25.78 -14.03 17.35
N VAL A 490 -26.16 -13.74 16.10
CA VAL A 490 -27.51 -13.96 15.58
C VAL A 490 -27.69 -15.38 15.06
N GLU A 491 -26.64 -15.98 14.47
CA GLU A 491 -26.64 -17.38 13.99
C GLU A 491 -26.63 -18.41 15.14
N ALA A 492 -26.21 -18.04 16.35
CA ALA A 492 -26.21 -18.91 17.52
C ALA A 492 -27.60 -19.13 18.15
N THR A 493 -28.63 -18.47 17.64
CA THR A 493 -30.03 -18.65 18.05
C THR A 493 -30.81 -19.27 16.89
N ASP A 494 -31.42 -20.43 17.17
CA ASP A 494 -32.37 -21.18 16.34
C ASP A 494 -31.81 -22.13 15.26
N THR A 495 -31.35 -23.31 15.68
CA THR A 495 -31.88 -24.60 15.14
C THR A 495 -31.57 -25.74 16.11
N GLU A 496 -32.58 -26.46 16.62
CA GLU A 496 -32.34 -27.67 17.41
C GLU A 496 -31.70 -28.76 16.51
N HIS A 497 -30.42 -29.06 16.76
CA HIS A 497 -29.55 -29.90 15.93
C HIS A 497 -30.03 -31.36 15.77
N SER A 498 -30.99 -31.80 16.58
CA SER A 498 -31.56 -33.15 16.54
C SER A 498 -32.35 -33.45 15.24
N GLU A 499 -32.97 -32.45 14.61
CA GLU A 499 -33.78 -32.65 13.38
C GLU A 499 -32.93 -32.77 12.12
N LEU A 500 -31.80 -32.05 12.04
CA LEU A 500 -30.86 -32.09 10.90
C LEU A 500 -30.16 -33.45 10.77
N LEU A 501 -29.79 -34.07 11.90
CA LEU A 501 -29.21 -35.42 11.91
C LEU A 501 -30.20 -36.45 11.36
N GLN A 502 -31.49 -36.30 11.65
CA GLN A 502 -32.56 -37.16 11.11
C GLN A 502 -32.72 -36.99 9.59
N LEU A 503 -32.66 -35.77 9.06
CA LEU A 503 -32.75 -35.49 7.62
C LEU A 503 -31.57 -36.07 6.83
N CYS A 504 -30.36 -36.03 7.38
CA CYS A 504 -29.16 -36.58 6.75
C CYS A 504 -28.97 -38.09 7.00
N THR A 505 -29.73 -38.71 7.90
CA THR A 505 -29.60 -40.14 8.24
C THR A 505 -30.86 -40.97 8.02
N ALA A 506 -31.94 -40.36 7.51
CA ALA A 506 -33.16 -41.08 7.15
C ALA A 506 -32.81 -42.32 6.32
N ASP A 507 -33.33 -43.48 6.72
CA ASP A 507 -33.08 -44.74 6.04
C ASP A 507 -33.67 -44.67 4.62
N ARG A 508 -32.82 -44.34 3.65
CA ARG A 508 -33.13 -44.39 2.22
C ARG A 508 -33.05 -45.85 1.78
N GLU A 509 -33.97 -46.26 0.91
CA GLU A 509 -34.01 -47.63 0.40
C GLU A 509 -32.66 -48.00 -0.26
N PRO A 510 -32.06 -49.16 0.07
CA PRO A 510 -30.67 -49.48 -0.29
C PRO A 510 -30.36 -49.68 -1.78
N ASP A 511 -31.30 -49.42 -2.69
CA ASP A 511 -31.30 -50.09 -4.00
C ASP A 511 -31.07 -49.19 -5.23
N MET A 512 -30.63 -47.93 -5.08
CA MET A 512 -30.31 -47.11 -6.28
C MET A 512 -29.07 -46.19 -6.23
N ASP A 513 -28.58 -45.75 -5.06
CA ASP A 513 -27.47 -44.78 -5.03
C ASP A 513 -26.19 -45.43 -4.46
N LEU A 514 -25.22 -45.68 -5.35
CA LEU A 514 -23.89 -46.19 -4.97
C LEU A 514 -23.03 -45.10 -4.28
N HIS A 515 -23.25 -43.82 -4.60
CA HIS A 515 -22.43 -42.69 -4.13
C HIS A 515 -23.32 -41.49 -3.79
N GLU A 516 -22.91 -40.68 -2.81
CA GLU A 516 -23.57 -39.44 -2.43
C GLU A 516 -22.60 -38.25 -2.48
N LEU A 517 -23.14 -37.07 -2.76
CA LEU A 517 -22.41 -35.80 -2.71
C LEU A 517 -22.64 -35.14 -1.36
N ILE A 518 -21.59 -35.02 -0.57
CA ILE A 518 -21.56 -34.15 0.59
C ILE A 518 -21.13 -32.76 0.11
N TYR A 519 -22.02 -31.81 0.26
CA TYR A 519 -21.83 -30.40 -0.03
C TYR A 519 -21.63 -29.68 1.31
N CYS A 520 -20.42 -29.18 1.55
CA CYS A 520 -20.08 -28.49 2.80
C CYS A 520 -19.71 -27.04 2.49
N VAL A 521 -20.43 -26.07 3.06
CA VAL A 521 -20.08 -24.65 2.98
C VAL A 521 -19.28 -24.29 4.20
N ILE A 522 -18.13 -23.68 3.98
CA ILE A 522 -17.20 -23.30 5.04
C ILE A 522 -16.75 -21.84 4.85
N ASN A 523 -16.21 -21.25 5.91
CA ASN A 523 -15.43 -20.03 5.76
C ASN A 523 -14.16 -20.34 4.94
N ARG A 524 -13.74 -19.40 4.09
CA ARG A 524 -12.58 -19.56 3.21
C ARG A 524 -11.30 -19.75 4.03
N GLY A 525 -10.36 -20.54 3.50
CA GLY A 525 -9.05 -20.80 4.12
C GLY A 525 -9.01 -22.02 5.05
N TYR A 526 -10.16 -22.69 5.26
CA TYR A 526 -10.26 -23.87 6.13
C TYR A 526 -10.57 -25.16 5.35
N SER A 527 -10.47 -25.14 4.02
CA SER A 527 -10.76 -26.30 3.18
C SER A 527 -9.84 -27.48 3.48
N ASP A 528 -8.55 -27.25 3.70
CA ASP A 528 -7.59 -28.31 4.03
C ASP A 528 -7.97 -29.04 5.34
N GLU A 529 -8.34 -28.29 6.38
CA GLU A 529 -8.74 -28.87 7.68
C GLU A 529 -9.99 -29.76 7.54
N VAL A 530 -11.00 -29.27 6.82
CA VAL A 530 -12.26 -29.99 6.63
C VAL A 530 -12.08 -31.20 5.71
N ILE A 531 -11.23 -31.10 4.69
CA ILE A 531 -10.88 -32.22 3.81
C ILE A 531 -10.07 -33.28 4.56
N ASP A 532 -9.09 -32.89 5.38
CA ASP A 532 -8.30 -33.83 6.16
C ASP A 532 -9.16 -34.55 7.22
N LEU A 533 -10.12 -33.83 7.81
CA LEU A 533 -11.11 -34.41 8.70
C LEU A 533 -11.97 -35.45 7.97
N ALA A 534 -12.47 -35.13 6.78
CA ALA A 534 -13.24 -36.07 5.96
C ALA A 534 -12.38 -37.27 5.49
N ARG A 535 -11.11 -37.06 5.14
CA ARG A 535 -10.16 -38.11 4.77
C ARG A 535 -9.87 -39.07 5.92
N SER A 536 -9.84 -38.58 7.16
CA SER A 536 -9.59 -39.41 8.34
C SER A 536 -10.61 -40.55 8.51
N VAL A 537 -11.79 -40.41 7.89
CA VAL A 537 -12.88 -41.38 7.91
C VAL A 537 -13.17 -42.04 6.55
N GLY A 538 -12.30 -41.83 5.56
CA GLY A 538 -12.31 -42.58 4.30
C GLY A 538 -12.70 -41.81 3.04
N ALA A 539 -12.93 -40.49 3.09
CA ALA A 539 -13.20 -39.71 1.88
C ALA A 539 -11.96 -39.64 0.97
N GLY A 540 -12.08 -40.08 -0.28
CA GLY A 540 -10.94 -40.24 -1.20
C GLY A 540 -10.55 -38.97 -2.00
N GLY A 541 -11.50 -38.06 -2.23
CA GLY A 541 -11.28 -36.87 -3.05
C GLY A 541 -12.25 -35.74 -2.71
N ALA A 542 -11.85 -34.51 -3.01
CA ALA A 542 -12.64 -33.31 -2.77
C ALA A 542 -12.46 -32.32 -3.91
N THR A 543 -13.53 -31.63 -4.28
CA THR A 543 -13.50 -30.48 -5.18
C THR A 543 -13.81 -29.23 -4.37
N ILE A 544 -12.96 -28.21 -4.47
CA ILE A 544 -13.15 -26.92 -3.80
C ILE A 544 -13.68 -25.93 -4.83
N LEU A 545 -14.87 -25.40 -4.58
CA LEU A 545 -15.49 -24.33 -5.35
C LEU A 545 -15.49 -23.05 -4.52
N ARG A 546 -15.34 -21.91 -5.19
CA ARG A 546 -15.43 -20.59 -4.56
C ARG A 546 -16.81 -20.00 -4.80
N GLY A 547 -17.44 -19.49 -3.75
CA GLY A 547 -18.77 -18.87 -3.78
C GLY A 547 -18.86 -17.63 -2.89
N ARG A 548 -20.02 -16.98 -2.87
CA ARG A 548 -20.32 -15.81 -2.01
C ARG A 548 -21.63 -16.03 -1.28
N ASP A 549 -21.72 -15.59 -0.02
CA ASP A 549 -22.94 -15.69 0.77
C ASP A 549 -23.88 -14.52 0.47
N ALA A 550 -25.07 -14.84 -0.04
CA ALA A 550 -26.11 -13.86 -0.37
C ALA A 550 -26.88 -13.33 0.86
N ARG A 551 -26.64 -13.88 2.07
CA ARG A 551 -27.41 -13.56 3.29
C ARG A 551 -26.89 -12.36 4.09
N SER A 552 -25.88 -11.62 3.62
CA SER A 552 -25.37 -10.43 4.33
C SER A 552 -26.28 -9.20 4.19
N GLY A 553 -27.55 -9.32 4.60
CA GLY A 553 -28.51 -8.22 4.64
C GLY A 553 -28.53 -7.52 6.00
N THR A 554 -27.75 -6.46 6.19
CA THR A 554 -27.96 -5.46 7.26
C THR A 554 -28.02 -4.08 6.61
N TRP A 555 -28.75 -3.12 7.17
CA TRP A 555 -28.94 -1.79 6.55
C TRP A 555 -27.63 -1.02 6.23
N LEU A 556 -26.51 -1.35 6.88
CA LEU A 556 -25.18 -0.82 6.54
C LEU A 556 -24.45 -1.61 5.44
N SER A 557 -24.73 -2.90 5.24
CA SER A 557 -24.12 -3.70 4.17
C SER A 557 -24.67 -3.32 2.79
N ALA A 558 -25.88 -2.77 2.71
CA ALA A 558 -26.43 -2.19 1.48
C ALA A 558 -25.63 -0.97 0.96
N SER A 559 -24.91 -0.25 1.84
CA SER A 559 -24.11 0.92 1.45
C SER A 559 -22.65 0.60 1.17
N LEU A 560 -22.15 -0.55 1.64
CA LEU A 560 -20.74 -0.99 1.51
C LEU A 560 -20.58 -2.24 0.63
N ASP A 561 -21.69 -2.87 0.23
CA ASP A 561 -21.76 -3.98 -0.73
C ASP A 561 -20.82 -5.14 -0.36
N MET A 562 -20.72 -5.42 0.94
CA MET A 562 -19.81 -6.42 1.52
C MET A 562 -20.49 -7.81 1.51
N GLU A 563 -20.06 -8.67 0.59
CA GLU A 563 -20.49 -10.08 0.52
C GLU A 563 -19.32 -10.98 0.96
N LYS A 564 -19.55 -11.86 1.93
CA LYS A 564 -18.50 -12.79 2.41
C LYS A 564 -18.26 -13.89 1.38
N GLU A 565 -17.03 -14.03 0.88
CA GLU A 565 -16.65 -15.22 0.10
C GLU A 565 -16.64 -16.48 0.98
N LYS A 566 -17.02 -17.61 0.40
CA LYS A 566 -17.15 -18.92 1.03
C LYS A 566 -16.45 -19.96 0.16
N GLU A 567 -15.93 -21.00 0.80
CA GLU A 567 -15.51 -22.20 0.09
C GLU A 567 -16.61 -23.26 0.21
N ILE A 568 -16.90 -23.89 -0.91
CA ILE A 568 -17.85 -24.99 -1.01
C ILE A 568 -17.03 -26.23 -1.34
N ILE A 569 -17.04 -27.20 -0.42
CA ILE A 569 -16.35 -28.48 -0.60
C ILE A 569 -17.37 -29.50 -1.07
N TRP A 570 -17.06 -30.12 -2.20
CA TRP A 570 -17.79 -31.27 -2.73
C TRP A 570 -16.99 -32.53 -2.46
N LEU A 571 -17.54 -33.42 -1.64
CA LEU A 571 -16.98 -34.74 -1.37
C LEU A 571 -17.93 -35.77 -1.97
N ILE A 572 -17.46 -36.53 -2.95
CA ILE A 572 -18.21 -37.70 -3.45
C ILE A 572 -17.72 -38.90 -2.67
N VAL A 573 -18.64 -39.56 -1.96
CA VAL A 573 -18.33 -40.70 -1.09
C VAL A 573 -19.30 -41.85 -1.33
N ASP A 574 -18.87 -43.08 -1.05
CA ASP A 574 -19.77 -44.23 -1.07
C ASP A 574 -20.87 -44.08 0.00
N SER A 575 -22.07 -44.57 -0.29
CA SER A 575 -23.25 -44.39 0.56
C SER A 575 -23.10 -44.98 1.97
N ASP A 576 -22.23 -45.97 2.17
CA ASP A 576 -21.89 -46.54 3.47
C ASP A 576 -20.95 -45.63 4.30
N LEU A 577 -20.20 -44.74 3.64
CA LEU A 577 -19.31 -43.77 4.25
C LEU A 577 -20.00 -42.43 4.56
N THR A 578 -21.07 -42.06 3.85
CA THR A 578 -21.75 -40.76 4.05
C THR A 578 -22.09 -40.50 5.51
N LYS A 579 -22.72 -41.46 6.20
CA LYS A 579 -23.12 -41.31 7.61
C LYS A 579 -21.92 -41.04 8.52
N LYS A 580 -20.74 -41.60 8.22
CA LYS A 580 -19.52 -41.39 9.02
C LYS A 580 -18.90 -40.02 8.74
N VAL A 581 -18.79 -39.65 7.46
CA VAL A 581 -18.22 -38.36 7.05
C VAL A 581 -19.09 -37.21 7.58
N VAL A 582 -20.40 -37.25 7.36
CA VAL A 582 -21.33 -36.21 7.83
C VAL A 582 -21.29 -36.06 9.35
N ARG A 583 -21.29 -37.15 10.13
CA ARG A 583 -21.16 -37.08 11.59
C ARG A 583 -19.86 -36.41 12.03
N THR A 584 -18.74 -36.79 11.40
CA THR A 584 -17.43 -36.22 11.74
C THR A 584 -17.39 -34.72 11.46
N LEU A 585 -17.96 -34.29 10.33
CA LEU A 585 -18.07 -32.88 9.98
C LEU A 585 -19.04 -32.12 10.90
N LEU A 586 -20.16 -32.74 11.30
CA LEU A 586 -21.10 -32.17 12.25
C LEU A 586 -20.48 -31.99 13.64
N ASP A 587 -19.78 -33.00 14.16
CA ASP A 587 -19.08 -32.91 15.45
C ASP A 587 -17.99 -31.80 15.44
N ALA A 588 -17.39 -31.55 14.27
CA ALA A 588 -16.48 -30.42 14.10
C ALA A 588 -17.21 -29.08 13.93
N SER A 589 -18.43 -29.07 13.39
CA SER A 589 -19.30 -27.88 13.28
C SER A 589 -19.74 -27.34 14.64
N GLU A 590 -19.88 -28.21 15.65
CA GLU A 590 -20.34 -27.85 16.99
C GLU A 590 -19.27 -27.20 17.89
N LYS A 591 -18.01 -27.16 17.45
CA LYS A 591 -16.93 -26.53 18.21
C LYS A 591 -17.09 -25.00 18.18
N GLN A 592 -16.76 -24.36 19.29
CA GLN A 592 -16.91 -22.91 19.48
C GLN A 592 -16.16 -22.05 18.43
N ASP A 593 -15.12 -22.61 17.80
CA ASP A 593 -14.34 -21.98 16.73
C ASP A 593 -14.57 -22.66 15.36
N SER A 594 -15.73 -23.28 15.13
CA SER A 594 -15.95 -23.98 13.87
C SER A 594 -16.07 -23.06 12.66
N HIS A 595 -15.50 -23.51 11.55
CA HIS A 595 -15.55 -22.83 10.26
C HIS A 595 -16.56 -23.46 9.30
N ILE A 596 -17.27 -24.52 9.72
CA ILE A 596 -18.32 -25.19 8.96
C ILE A 596 -19.65 -24.47 9.17
N LEU A 597 -20.28 -24.05 8.08
CA LEU A 597 -21.50 -23.22 8.11
C LEU A 597 -22.74 -24.03 7.77
N SER A 598 -22.63 -24.94 6.81
CA SER A 598 -23.72 -25.84 6.44
C SER A 598 -23.20 -27.09 5.76
N ILE A 599 -23.91 -28.20 5.97
CA ILE A 599 -23.62 -29.50 5.38
C ILE A 599 -24.91 -29.99 4.75
N PHE A 600 -24.85 -30.39 3.49
CA PHE A 600 -25.94 -31.05 2.78
C PHE A 600 -25.44 -32.38 2.21
N ALA A 601 -26.32 -33.38 2.18
CA ALA A 601 -26.07 -34.65 1.53
C ALA A 601 -27.08 -34.84 0.39
N LEU A 602 -26.58 -34.96 -0.83
CA LEU A 602 -27.37 -35.03 -2.06
C LEU A 602 -27.14 -36.40 -2.73
N PRO A 603 -28.20 -37.09 -3.17
CA PRO A 603 -28.03 -38.33 -3.93
C PRO A 603 -27.40 -38.04 -5.30
N ILE A 604 -26.53 -38.94 -5.78
CA ILE A 604 -25.93 -38.86 -7.11
C ILE A 604 -26.42 -40.05 -7.94
N THR A 605 -27.03 -39.77 -9.09
CA THR A 605 -27.58 -40.80 -9.97
C THR A 605 -26.53 -41.53 -10.81
N ARG A 606 -25.39 -40.89 -11.09
CA ARG A 606 -24.30 -41.45 -11.91
C ARG A 606 -22.97 -40.77 -11.61
N VAL A 607 -21.89 -41.56 -11.55
CA VAL A 607 -20.50 -41.10 -11.42
C VAL A 607 -19.67 -41.69 -12.57
N ASP A 608 -19.08 -40.82 -13.39
CA ASP A 608 -18.16 -41.22 -14.48
C ASP A 608 -16.78 -40.62 -14.22
N GLY A 609 -15.72 -41.44 -14.29
CA GLY A 609 -14.33 -40.98 -14.19
C GLY A 609 -13.65 -40.96 -15.55
N ILE A 610 -12.89 -39.90 -15.85
CA ILE A 610 -12.06 -39.82 -17.07
C ILE A 610 -10.60 -40.12 -16.69
N PRO A 611 -10.11 -41.36 -16.85
CA PRO A 611 -8.71 -41.67 -16.62
C PRO A 611 -7.83 -41.10 -17.74
N THR A 612 -6.74 -40.45 -17.39
CA THR A 612 -5.75 -39.88 -18.34
C THR A 612 -5.09 -40.92 -19.25
N ASN A 613 -5.14 -42.21 -18.89
CA ASN A 613 -4.54 -43.28 -19.69
C ASN A 613 -5.36 -43.71 -20.92
N ASN A 614 -6.58 -43.17 -21.14
CA ASN A 614 -7.45 -43.53 -22.26
C ASN A 614 -7.87 -42.35 -23.16
N LEU A 615 -7.13 -41.24 -23.14
CA LEU A 615 -7.42 -40.06 -23.98
C LEU A 615 -7.24 -40.31 -25.50
N GLU A 616 -6.68 -41.44 -25.93
CA GLU A 616 -6.54 -41.79 -27.36
C GLU A 616 -7.79 -42.44 -28.00
N LEU A 617 -8.89 -42.65 -27.27
CA LEU A 617 -10.09 -43.34 -27.80
C LEU A 617 -11.38 -42.49 -27.88
N THR A 618 -11.30 -41.17 -27.69
CA THR A 618 -12.48 -40.28 -27.75
C THR A 618 -12.67 -39.61 -29.12
N GLU A 619 -12.69 -40.40 -30.21
CA GLU A 619 -13.02 -39.90 -31.56
C GLU A 619 -14.35 -40.35 -32.22
N PRO A 620 -15.33 -41.04 -31.58
CA PRO A 620 -16.65 -41.21 -32.22
C PRO A 620 -17.83 -40.43 -31.63
N LEU A 621 -17.70 -39.67 -30.53
CA LEU A 621 -18.86 -38.96 -29.95
C LEU A 621 -19.27 -37.65 -30.67
N MET A 622 -18.55 -37.25 -31.72
CA MET A 622 -18.85 -36.04 -32.51
C MET A 622 -19.57 -36.32 -33.85
N LYS A 623 -19.97 -37.56 -34.15
CA LYS A 623 -20.55 -37.93 -35.46
C LYS A 623 -22.06 -38.23 -35.52
N GLU A 624 -22.81 -38.09 -34.42
CA GLU A 624 -24.23 -38.47 -34.40
C GLU A 624 -25.24 -37.29 -34.39
N LYS A 625 -24.88 -36.14 -34.97
CA LYS A 625 -25.86 -35.05 -35.23
C LYS A 625 -25.77 -34.45 -36.62
N GLU A 626 -25.61 -35.30 -37.63
CA GLU A 626 -25.99 -34.95 -39.00
C GLU A 626 -26.99 -35.98 -39.54
N ILE A 627 -28.16 -35.47 -39.93
CA ILE A 627 -29.17 -36.04 -40.84
C ILE A 627 -30.29 -36.86 -40.18
N GLU A 628 -31.42 -36.18 -39.95
CA GLU A 628 -32.77 -36.42 -40.52
C GLU A 628 -33.66 -35.26 -40.02
N ALA A 629 -34.52 -34.57 -40.78
CA ALA A 629 -34.78 -34.38 -42.21
C ALA A 629 -35.64 -33.11 -42.29
#